data_AF-A0A1B7K0H5-F1
#
_entry.id   AF-A0A1B7K0H5-F1
#
_cell.length_a   1.000
_cell.length_b   1.000
_cell.length_c   1.000
_cell.angle_alpha   90.00
_cell.angle_beta   90.00
_cell.angle_gamma   90.00
#
_symmetry.space_group_name_H-M   'P 1'
#
loop_
_entity.id
_entity.type
_entity.pdbx_description
1 polymer ?
#
loop_
_entity_poly.entity_id
_entity_poly.type
_entity_poly.pdbx_seq_one_letter_code
_entity_poly.pdbx_strand_id
1 'polypeptide(L)'
;MSVLNSFIAERNQAIQFKKLFDAIAEQEEQPIDVVAAFFYRNRTDICSDEELDNISVPAYQCYTYSRISGFDPYPDQWFQERCFDLIRAIGEQYQIYDEELPEYEFGYMVTPNEYIGLPDDYQGFFPEFYFKYDEIKSFLNSHNIKFPEQLEIVDTKPSKREDSIDGIATEEITVTTHSAELDKPMRTRERNNLHAIIGGLLVTIIKNSKKNQSSVIYELTELFQDAEPFSKRNLEERFSKSKKVLKDKGFEFDELKAISDEVKND
;
A
#
# COMPACT_ATOMS: atom_id res chain seq x y z
N MET A 1 -1.16 6.89 -17.70
CA MET A 1 -1.90 6.79 -16.42
C MET A 1 -1.22 7.70 -15.40
N SER A 2 -1.98 8.37 -14.52
CA SER A 2 -1.40 9.18 -13.43
C SER A 2 -0.67 8.28 -12.44
N VAL A 3 0.50 8.70 -11.93
CA VAL A 3 1.27 7.98 -10.90
C VAL A 3 0.40 7.64 -9.70
N LEU A 4 -0.47 8.56 -9.26
CA LEU A 4 -1.39 8.34 -8.14
C LEU A 4 -2.40 7.21 -8.43
N ASN A 5 -2.86 7.08 -9.67
CA ASN A 5 -3.78 6.01 -10.06
C ASN A 5 -3.05 4.65 -10.09
N SER A 6 -1.75 4.63 -10.44
CA SER A 6 -0.91 3.43 -10.32
C SER A 6 -0.76 3.00 -8.87
N PHE A 7 -0.43 3.94 -7.97
CA PHE A 7 -0.31 3.65 -6.54
C PHE A 7 -1.60 3.16 -5.90
N ILE A 8 -2.75 3.75 -6.27
CA ILE A 8 -4.05 3.30 -5.76
C ILE A 8 -4.38 1.91 -6.33
N ALA A 9 -4.09 1.66 -7.60
CA ALA A 9 -4.29 0.33 -8.20
C ALA A 9 -3.40 -0.73 -7.52
N GLU A 10 -2.12 -0.45 -7.32
CA GLU A 10 -1.18 -1.33 -6.60
C GLU A 10 -1.62 -1.54 -5.15
N ARG A 11 -2.08 -0.49 -4.46
CA ARG A 11 -2.62 -0.61 -3.11
C ARG A 11 -3.82 -1.54 -3.06
N ASN A 12 -4.73 -1.42 -4.01
CA ASN A 12 -5.91 -2.27 -4.07
C ASN A 12 -5.53 -3.73 -4.36
N GLN A 13 -4.42 -3.97 -5.05
CA GLN A 13 -3.87 -5.29 -5.28
C GLN A 13 -3.10 -5.87 -4.08
N ALA A 14 -2.80 -5.08 -3.04
CA ALA A 14 -2.03 -5.55 -1.89
C ALA A 14 -2.90 -6.27 -0.85
N ILE A 15 -2.65 -7.57 -0.70
CA ILE A 15 -3.30 -8.42 0.29
C ILE A 15 -2.31 -8.75 1.40
N GLN A 16 -2.56 -8.22 2.60
CA GLN A 16 -1.72 -8.47 3.77
C GLN A 16 -1.77 -9.95 4.16
N PHE A 17 -0.59 -10.55 4.40
CA PHE A 17 -0.43 -11.97 4.71
C PHE A 17 -1.42 -12.49 5.77
N LYS A 18 -1.39 -11.90 6.98
CA LYS A 18 -2.19 -12.35 8.11
C LYS A 18 -3.70 -12.27 7.83
N LYS A 19 -4.14 -11.19 7.18
CA LYS A 19 -5.55 -11.02 6.79
C LYS A 19 -6.03 -12.08 5.82
N LEU A 20 -5.20 -12.47 4.86
CA LEU A 20 -5.54 -13.54 3.94
C LEU A 20 -5.68 -14.87 4.68
N PHE A 21 -4.72 -15.19 5.54
CA PHE A 21 -4.67 -16.47 6.23
C PHE A 21 -5.83 -16.60 7.23
N ASP A 22 -6.11 -15.54 8.00
CA ASP A 22 -7.27 -15.49 8.91
C ASP A 22 -8.59 -15.64 8.12
N ALA A 23 -8.73 -14.97 6.98
CA ALA A 23 -9.93 -15.06 6.15
C ALA A 23 -10.14 -16.46 5.55
N ILE A 24 -9.07 -17.13 5.10
CA ILE A 24 -9.15 -18.51 4.61
C ILE A 24 -9.44 -19.47 5.76
N ALA A 25 -8.79 -19.29 6.92
CA ALA A 25 -9.02 -20.11 8.12
C ALA A 25 -10.48 -20.04 8.57
N GLU A 26 -11.06 -18.84 8.60
CA GLU A 26 -12.47 -18.63 8.89
C GLU A 26 -13.38 -19.28 7.83
N GLN A 27 -13.11 -19.05 6.54
CA GLN A 27 -13.92 -19.58 5.43
C GLN A 27 -13.94 -21.11 5.38
N GLU A 28 -12.79 -21.76 5.57
CA GLU A 28 -12.63 -23.21 5.47
C GLU A 28 -12.88 -23.93 6.80
N GLU A 29 -13.24 -23.19 7.86
CA GLU A 29 -13.39 -23.68 9.24
C GLU A 29 -12.15 -24.48 9.71
N GLN A 30 -10.96 -24.01 9.32
CA GLN A 30 -9.68 -24.62 9.67
C GLN A 30 -8.84 -23.70 10.54
N PRO A 31 -7.96 -24.23 11.40
CA PRO A 31 -7.02 -23.40 12.12
C PRO A 31 -5.92 -22.85 11.19
N ILE A 32 -5.33 -21.71 11.56
CA ILE A 32 -4.39 -20.96 10.71
C ILE A 32 -3.10 -21.76 10.39
N ASP A 33 -2.68 -22.65 11.26
CA ASP A 33 -1.54 -23.57 11.06
C ASP A 33 -1.80 -24.54 9.90
N VAL A 34 -3.02 -25.04 9.75
CA VAL A 34 -3.39 -25.91 8.62
C VAL A 34 -3.35 -25.12 7.31
N VAL A 35 -3.84 -23.88 7.30
CA VAL A 35 -3.76 -22.99 6.13
C VAL A 35 -2.30 -22.70 5.77
N ALA A 36 -1.47 -22.40 6.76
CA ALA A 36 -0.06 -22.12 6.52
C ALA A 36 0.73 -23.33 6.02
N ALA A 37 0.47 -24.51 6.58
CA ALA A 37 1.04 -25.76 6.09
C ALA A 37 0.65 -26.03 4.62
N PHE A 38 -0.59 -25.71 4.23
CA PHE A 38 -1.03 -25.81 2.84
C PHE A 38 -0.23 -24.88 1.91
N PHE A 39 -0.10 -23.60 2.27
CA PHE A 39 0.69 -22.63 1.49
C PHE A 39 2.15 -23.08 1.35
N TYR A 40 2.80 -23.45 2.46
CA TYR A 40 4.19 -23.89 2.44
C TYR A 40 4.43 -25.11 1.54
N ARG A 41 3.52 -26.09 1.59
CA ARG A 41 3.63 -27.32 0.77
C ARG A 41 3.46 -27.04 -0.72
N ASN A 42 2.70 -26.02 -1.09
CA ASN A 42 2.37 -25.68 -2.48
C ASN A 42 3.07 -24.40 -2.98
N ARG A 43 4.17 -24.00 -2.34
CA ARG A 43 4.90 -22.75 -2.68
C ARG A 43 5.63 -22.77 -4.03
N THR A 44 5.86 -23.95 -4.60
CA THR A 44 6.54 -24.13 -5.90
C THR A 44 5.61 -24.81 -6.89
N ASP A 45 5.45 -24.20 -8.06
CA ASP A 45 4.87 -24.82 -9.24
C ASP A 45 6.00 -25.49 -10.04
N ILE A 46 5.99 -26.83 -10.08
CA ILE A 46 6.89 -27.58 -10.95
C ILE A 46 6.23 -27.54 -12.32
N CYS A 47 6.62 -26.55 -13.13
CA CYS A 47 6.17 -26.46 -14.52
C CYS A 47 6.56 -27.77 -15.22
N SER A 48 5.56 -28.61 -15.47
CA SER A 48 5.70 -29.93 -16.09
C SER A 48 5.22 -29.85 -17.53
N ASP A 49 5.87 -29.01 -18.33
CA ASP A 49 5.75 -29.07 -19.78
C ASP A 49 7.10 -29.51 -20.35
N GLU A 50 7.09 -30.67 -20.98
CA GLU A 50 8.18 -31.63 -21.24
C GLU A 50 9.40 -31.14 -22.06
N GLU A 51 9.69 -29.85 -22.24
CA GLU A 51 10.75 -29.42 -23.18
C GLU A 51 11.70 -28.30 -22.73
N LEU A 52 11.63 -27.80 -21.49
CA LEU A 52 12.63 -26.90 -20.95
C LEU A 52 13.01 -27.36 -19.54
N ASP A 53 14.31 -27.49 -19.28
CA ASP A 53 14.92 -27.88 -18.01
C ASP A 53 14.05 -27.50 -16.80
N ASN A 54 13.80 -28.44 -15.87
CA ASN A 54 12.99 -28.30 -14.65
C ASN A 54 13.26 -26.99 -13.87
N ILE A 55 12.74 -25.85 -14.33
CA ILE A 55 12.78 -24.58 -13.63
C ILE A 55 11.53 -24.58 -12.75
N SER A 56 11.73 -24.87 -11.47
CA SER A 56 10.70 -24.68 -10.45
C SER A 56 10.42 -23.19 -10.30
N VAL A 57 9.22 -22.76 -10.68
CA VAL A 57 8.77 -21.37 -10.51
C VAL A 57 7.94 -21.30 -9.23
N PRO A 58 8.07 -20.26 -8.39
CA PRO A 58 7.21 -20.14 -7.21
C PRO A 58 5.74 -19.99 -7.64
N ALA A 59 4.83 -20.69 -6.95
CA ALA A 59 3.39 -20.62 -7.22
C ALA A 59 2.76 -19.27 -6.79
N TYR A 60 3.43 -18.57 -5.87
CA TYR A 60 3.13 -17.22 -5.43
C TYR A 60 4.40 -16.55 -4.90
N GLN A 61 4.46 -15.23 -4.92
CA GLN A 61 5.58 -14.45 -4.37
C GLN A 61 5.14 -13.60 -3.17
N CYS A 62 6.06 -13.41 -2.24
CA CYS A 62 5.90 -12.48 -1.13
C CYS A 62 6.43 -11.10 -1.53
N TYR A 63 5.79 -10.03 -1.09
CA TYR A 63 6.25 -8.68 -1.42
C TYR A 63 6.32 -7.79 -0.18
N THR A 64 7.30 -6.89 -0.18
CA THR A 64 7.22 -5.69 0.64
C THR A 64 6.29 -4.70 -0.06
N TYR A 65 5.49 -3.99 0.74
CA TYR A 65 4.62 -2.94 0.23
C TYR A 65 4.80 -1.67 1.06
N SER A 66 5.11 -0.56 0.40
CA SER A 66 5.21 0.76 1.02
C SER A 66 4.16 1.70 0.46
N ARG A 67 3.58 2.53 1.33
CA ARG A 67 2.69 3.62 0.90
C ARG A 67 3.40 4.69 0.07
N ILE A 68 4.74 4.70 0.07
CA ILE A 68 5.58 5.65 -0.66
C ILE A 68 6.06 5.04 -1.98
N SER A 69 6.52 3.79 -1.95
CA SER A 69 7.22 3.16 -3.09
C SER A 69 6.40 2.07 -3.78
N GLY A 70 5.25 1.68 -3.23
CA GLY A 70 4.40 0.64 -3.80
C GLY A 70 4.97 -0.74 -3.49
N PHE A 71 4.74 -1.69 -4.39
CA PHE A 71 5.40 -2.98 -4.32
C PHE A 71 6.87 -2.87 -4.70
N ASP A 72 7.74 -3.60 -4.01
CA ASP A 72 9.06 -3.89 -4.56
C ASP A 72 8.89 -4.81 -5.78
N PRO A 73 9.28 -4.38 -7.00
CA PRO A 73 9.14 -5.19 -8.20
C PRO A 73 10.09 -6.40 -8.23
N TYR A 74 11.14 -6.42 -7.40
CA TYR A 74 12.16 -7.48 -7.39
C TYR A 74 12.46 -7.91 -5.96
N PRO A 75 11.51 -8.53 -5.25
CA PRO A 75 11.75 -8.95 -3.89
C PRO A 75 12.90 -9.96 -3.88
N ASP A 76 13.90 -9.71 -3.06
CA ASP A 76 15.12 -10.51 -3.05
C ASP A 76 14.86 -11.94 -2.53
N GLN A 77 15.74 -12.87 -2.89
CA GLN A 77 15.60 -14.29 -2.53
C GLN A 77 15.61 -14.50 -1.01
N TRP A 78 16.41 -13.74 -0.27
CA TRP A 78 16.51 -13.88 1.18
C TRP A 78 15.18 -13.49 1.84
N PHE A 79 14.54 -12.42 1.38
CA PHE A 79 13.21 -12.01 1.82
C PHE A 79 12.16 -13.08 1.52
N GLN A 80 12.17 -13.69 0.33
CA GLN A 80 11.27 -14.81 0.03
C GLN A 80 11.46 -15.98 1.01
N GLU A 81 12.72 -16.38 1.25
CA GLU A 81 13.06 -17.46 2.17
C GLU A 81 12.57 -17.16 3.58
N ARG A 82 12.77 -15.92 4.08
CA ARG A 82 12.25 -15.49 5.38
C ARG A 82 10.72 -15.54 5.46
N CYS A 83 10.01 -15.14 4.41
CA CYS A 83 8.55 -15.24 4.39
C CYS A 83 8.11 -16.71 4.42
N PHE A 84 8.78 -17.60 3.69
CA PHE A 84 8.48 -19.02 3.72
C PHE A 84 8.82 -19.70 5.05
N ASP A 85 9.89 -19.28 5.71
CA ASP A 85 10.23 -19.72 7.07
C ASP A 85 9.13 -19.33 8.07
N LEU A 86 8.59 -18.11 7.98
CA LEU A 86 7.46 -17.68 8.80
C LEU A 86 6.20 -18.52 8.53
N ILE A 87 5.84 -18.71 7.25
CA ILE A 87 4.69 -19.56 6.87
C ILE A 87 4.89 -20.99 7.40
N ARG A 88 6.11 -21.52 7.33
CA ARG A 88 6.45 -22.84 7.87
C ARG A 88 6.32 -22.87 9.38
N ALA A 89 6.85 -21.89 10.09
CA ALA A 89 6.78 -21.80 11.55
C ALA A 89 5.32 -21.78 12.03
N ILE A 90 4.43 -21.06 11.33
CA ILE A 90 2.97 -21.08 11.59
C ILE A 90 2.43 -22.51 11.41
N GLY A 91 2.76 -23.16 10.29
CA GLY A 91 2.34 -24.53 10.02
C GLY A 91 2.88 -25.58 10.99
N GLU A 92 4.02 -25.30 11.63
CA GLU A 92 4.63 -26.12 12.68
C GLU A 92 4.18 -25.71 14.09
N GLN A 93 3.20 -24.81 14.22
CA GLN A 93 2.55 -24.40 15.47
C GLN A 93 3.47 -23.62 16.45
N TYR A 94 4.46 -22.89 15.91
CA TYR A 94 5.19 -21.88 16.68
C TYR A 94 4.27 -20.76 17.16
N GLN A 95 4.63 -20.11 18.26
CA GLN A 95 3.90 -18.95 18.78
C GLN A 95 4.32 -17.68 18.05
N ILE A 96 3.35 -16.84 17.70
CA ILE A 96 3.57 -15.67 16.86
C ILE A 96 2.85 -14.47 17.44
N TYR A 97 3.57 -13.37 17.53
CA TYR A 97 3.11 -12.12 18.10
C TYR A 97 3.37 -10.98 17.12
N ASP A 98 2.41 -10.08 17.00
CA ASP A 98 2.62 -8.83 16.26
C ASP A 98 3.61 -7.99 17.09
N GLU A 99 4.72 -7.57 16.49
CA GLU A 99 5.78 -6.81 17.15
C GLU A 99 6.09 -5.55 16.33
N GLU A 100 6.25 -4.42 17.02
CA GLU A 100 6.71 -3.15 16.44
C GLU A 100 8.08 -2.82 17.02
N LEU A 101 9.13 -2.94 16.21
CA LEU A 101 10.48 -2.61 16.65
C LEU A 101 10.71 -1.09 16.63
N PRO A 102 11.39 -0.52 17.65
CA PRO A 102 11.76 0.88 17.63
C PRO A 102 12.65 1.14 16.41
N GLU A 103 12.26 2.10 15.57
CA GLU A 103 12.94 2.43 14.30
C GLU A 103 12.68 1.44 13.14
N TYR A 104 11.44 1.40 12.62
CA TYR A 104 11.13 1.21 11.19
C TYR A 104 10.37 -0.05 10.73
N GLU A 105 10.08 -1.07 11.55
CA GLU A 105 9.45 -2.30 11.02
C GLU A 105 8.34 -2.90 11.89
N PHE A 106 7.14 -2.98 11.31
CA PHE A 106 6.07 -3.88 11.77
C PHE A 106 6.38 -5.28 11.26
N GLY A 107 6.24 -6.27 12.13
CA GLY A 107 6.47 -7.66 11.76
C GLY A 107 5.95 -8.63 12.80
N TYR A 108 6.52 -9.82 12.75
CA TYR A 108 6.10 -10.98 13.53
C TYR A 108 7.28 -11.49 14.33
N MET A 109 7.13 -11.52 15.66
CA MET A 109 8.04 -12.22 16.54
C MET A 109 7.59 -13.67 16.67
N VAL A 110 8.47 -14.61 16.33
CA VAL A 110 8.24 -16.06 16.41
C VAL A 110 9.01 -16.61 17.58
N THR A 111 8.33 -17.39 18.44
CA THR A 111 8.96 -18.12 19.55
C THR A 111 8.53 -19.58 19.57
N PRO A 112 9.37 -20.48 20.09
CA PRO A 112 9.00 -21.88 20.26
C PRO A 112 7.74 -22.04 21.09
N ASN A 113 6.92 -23.04 20.76
CA ASN A 113 5.76 -23.38 21.56
C ASN A 113 6.15 -24.39 22.65
N GLU A 114 6.29 -23.91 23.88
CA GLU A 114 6.69 -24.72 25.04
C GLU A 114 5.74 -25.90 25.31
N TYR A 115 4.45 -25.76 24.97
CA TYR A 115 3.46 -26.83 25.17
C TYR A 115 3.67 -28.02 24.24
N ILE A 116 4.27 -27.78 23.07
CA ILE A 116 4.50 -28.78 22.01
C ILE A 116 5.98 -29.22 22.00
N GLY A 117 6.86 -28.46 22.68
CA GLY A 117 8.29 -28.79 22.80
C GLY A 117 9.08 -28.51 21.53
N LEU A 118 8.75 -27.43 20.82
CA LEU A 118 9.44 -27.05 19.58
C LEU A 118 10.86 -26.49 19.83
N PRO A 119 11.83 -26.73 18.93
CA PRO A 119 13.17 -26.15 19.00
C PRO A 119 13.18 -24.66 18.63
N ASP A 120 14.31 -23.98 18.84
CA ASP A 120 14.52 -22.55 18.54
C ASP A 120 14.83 -22.23 17.07
N ASP A 121 14.68 -23.21 16.18
CA ASP A 121 15.04 -23.14 14.74
C ASP A 121 14.51 -21.90 14.00
N TYR A 122 13.29 -21.46 14.32
CA TYR A 122 12.64 -20.29 13.71
C TYR A 122 12.52 -19.09 14.64
N GLN A 123 13.16 -19.09 15.81
CA GLN A 123 13.02 -18.01 16.77
C GLN A 123 13.57 -16.68 16.20
N GLY A 124 12.77 -15.62 16.27
CA GLY A 124 13.21 -14.27 15.92
C GLY A 124 12.15 -13.42 15.23
N PHE A 125 12.59 -12.28 14.68
CA PHE A 125 11.74 -11.31 14.01
C PHE A 125 11.64 -11.58 12.49
N PHE A 126 10.43 -11.47 11.95
CA PHE A 126 10.12 -11.64 10.54
C PHE A 126 9.35 -10.42 10.03
N PRO A 127 9.74 -9.82 8.90
CA PRO A 127 9.08 -8.64 8.39
C PRO A 127 7.65 -8.93 7.94
N GLU A 128 6.78 -7.93 8.01
CA GLU A 128 5.47 -7.98 7.37
C GLU A 128 5.62 -8.12 5.85
N PHE A 129 4.76 -8.93 5.23
CA PHE A 129 4.72 -9.10 3.79
C PHE A 129 3.29 -9.19 3.24
N TYR A 130 3.20 -9.03 1.92
CA TYR A 130 1.97 -8.91 1.17
C TYR A 130 1.99 -9.85 -0.03
N PHE A 131 0.80 -10.19 -0.53
CA PHE A 131 0.59 -10.86 -1.80
C PHE A 131 -0.08 -9.90 -2.79
N LYS A 132 0.17 -10.10 -4.09
CA LYS A 132 -0.63 -9.44 -5.13
C LYS A 132 -1.92 -10.20 -5.35
N TYR A 133 -3.03 -9.47 -5.42
CA TYR A 133 -4.39 -10.01 -5.56
C TYR A 133 -4.53 -11.02 -6.69
N ASP A 134 -4.10 -10.67 -7.91
CA ASP A 134 -4.27 -11.53 -9.08
C ASP A 134 -3.47 -12.84 -8.96
N GLU A 135 -2.24 -12.76 -8.45
CA GLU A 135 -1.36 -13.91 -8.24
C GLU A 135 -1.96 -14.86 -7.21
N ILE A 136 -2.37 -14.32 -6.05
CA ILE A 136 -2.90 -15.17 -4.99
C ILE A 136 -4.29 -15.73 -5.32
N LYS A 137 -5.11 -14.96 -6.03
CA LYS A 137 -6.40 -15.45 -6.54
C LYS A 137 -6.20 -16.58 -7.54
N SER A 138 -5.22 -16.46 -8.43
CA SER A 138 -4.86 -17.52 -9.38
C SER A 138 -4.38 -18.78 -8.63
N PHE A 139 -3.51 -18.62 -7.63
CA PHE A 139 -3.02 -19.72 -6.81
C PHE A 139 -4.14 -20.46 -6.05
N LEU A 140 -5.07 -19.74 -5.41
CA LEU A 140 -6.18 -20.36 -4.70
C LEU A 140 -7.14 -21.08 -5.67
N ASN A 141 -7.43 -20.45 -6.82
CA ASN A 141 -8.28 -21.05 -7.85
C ASN A 141 -7.67 -22.35 -8.42
N SER A 142 -6.34 -22.41 -8.61
CA SER A 142 -5.68 -23.64 -9.11
C SER A 142 -5.77 -24.81 -8.12
N HIS A 143 -6.07 -24.52 -6.85
CA HIS A 143 -6.27 -25.51 -5.79
C HIS A 143 -7.74 -25.69 -5.39
N ASN A 144 -8.68 -25.14 -6.17
CA ASN A 144 -10.12 -25.16 -5.89
C ASN A 144 -10.53 -24.49 -4.55
N ILE A 145 -9.73 -23.56 -4.05
CA ILE A 145 -10.06 -22.74 -2.88
C ILE A 145 -10.68 -21.44 -3.37
N LYS A 146 -11.87 -21.11 -2.86
CA LYS A 146 -12.51 -19.83 -3.20
C LYS A 146 -11.76 -18.68 -2.54
N PHE A 147 -11.59 -17.60 -3.28
CA PHE A 147 -11.03 -16.38 -2.73
C PHE A 147 -12.00 -15.75 -1.70
N PRO A 148 -11.56 -15.33 -0.50
CA PRO A 148 -12.46 -14.79 0.52
C PRO A 148 -13.22 -13.54 0.05
N GLU A 149 -14.56 -13.56 0.17
CA GLU A 149 -15.44 -12.49 -0.31
C GLU A 149 -15.10 -11.12 0.32
N GLN A 150 -14.75 -11.10 1.61
CA GLN A 150 -14.33 -9.87 2.32
C GLN A 150 -13.07 -9.21 1.75
N LEU A 151 -12.29 -9.93 0.93
CA LEU A 151 -11.06 -9.45 0.30
C LEU A 151 -11.24 -9.22 -1.22
N GLU A 152 -12.42 -9.49 -1.79
CA GLU A 152 -12.63 -9.36 -3.23
C GLU A 152 -12.60 -7.90 -3.71
N ILE A 153 -11.91 -7.68 -4.83
CA ILE A 153 -11.92 -6.40 -5.55
C ILE A 153 -13.08 -6.48 -6.57
N VAL A 154 -14.12 -5.67 -6.37
CA VAL A 154 -15.26 -5.63 -7.30
C VAL A 154 -14.87 -4.86 -8.56
N ASP A 155 -14.67 -5.60 -9.66
CA ASP A 155 -14.53 -5.04 -11.02
C ASP A 155 -15.90 -4.51 -11.50
N THR A 156 -16.21 -3.24 -11.24
CA THR A 156 -17.38 -2.61 -11.88
C THR A 156 -17.11 -2.36 -13.36
N LYS A 157 -17.46 -3.32 -14.24
CA LYS A 157 -17.67 -3.08 -15.67
C LYS A 157 -18.98 -2.28 -15.88
N PRO A 158 -19.00 -1.22 -16.71
CA PRO A 158 -20.19 -0.40 -16.90
C PRO A 158 -21.17 -1.07 -17.89
N SER A 159 -22.30 -1.55 -17.38
CA SER A 159 -23.43 -2.03 -18.20
C SER A 159 -24.33 -0.86 -18.59
N LYS A 160 -24.60 -0.74 -19.90
CA LYS A 160 -25.61 0.17 -20.48
C LYS A 160 -27.03 -0.26 -20.07
N ARG A 161 -27.89 0.72 -19.71
CA ARG A 161 -29.36 0.79 -19.96
C ARG A 161 -29.91 2.03 -19.25
N GLU A 162 -30.22 3.09 -19.99
CA GLU A 162 -31.53 3.43 -20.59
C GLU A 162 -32.57 3.91 -19.56
N ASP A 163 -32.90 5.19 -19.71
CA ASP A 163 -33.79 6.01 -18.91
C ASP A 163 -35.25 5.52 -18.91
N SER A 164 -35.91 5.59 -17.75
CA SER A 164 -37.26 6.17 -17.67
C SER A 164 -37.55 6.61 -16.22
N ILE A 165 -38.02 7.84 -16.08
CA ILE A 165 -38.30 8.56 -14.83
C ILE A 165 -39.80 8.45 -14.52
N ASP A 166 -40.16 8.19 -13.26
CA ASP A 166 -41.07 9.05 -12.48
C ASP A 166 -41.28 8.53 -11.04
N GLY A 167 -41.14 9.42 -10.03
CA GLY A 167 -41.95 9.33 -8.81
C GLY A 167 -41.32 9.22 -7.40
N ILE A 168 -40.45 10.17 -7.00
CA ILE A 168 -40.35 10.79 -5.64
C ILE A 168 -39.78 10.00 -4.42
N ALA A 169 -38.54 10.43 -4.06
CA ALA A 169 -37.94 10.74 -2.74
C ALA A 169 -37.45 9.64 -1.77
N THR A 170 -36.13 9.41 -1.77
CA THR A 170 -35.23 9.78 -0.65
C THR A 170 -33.81 9.99 -1.19
N GLU A 171 -33.21 11.15 -0.93
CA GLU A 171 -32.11 11.72 -1.72
C GLU A 171 -30.73 11.07 -1.44
N GLU A 172 -30.23 10.38 -2.45
CA GLU A 172 -28.84 9.98 -2.66
C GLU A 172 -27.98 11.22 -2.92
N ILE A 173 -26.80 11.31 -2.32
CA ILE A 173 -25.82 12.34 -2.69
C ILE A 173 -25.20 11.91 -4.03
N THR A 174 -25.85 12.34 -5.11
CA THR A 174 -25.34 12.33 -6.46
C THR A 174 -24.08 13.18 -6.55
N VAL A 175 -22.90 12.56 -6.58
CA VAL A 175 -21.73 13.18 -7.21
C VAL A 175 -21.78 12.83 -8.69
N THR A 176 -22.39 13.73 -9.45
CA THR A 176 -22.33 13.82 -10.92
C THR A 176 -20.96 13.43 -11.43
N THR A 177 -20.87 12.26 -12.07
CA THR A 177 -19.72 11.85 -12.84
C THR A 177 -19.76 12.61 -14.17
N HIS A 178 -18.94 13.65 -14.30
CA HIS A 178 -18.57 14.18 -15.61
C HIS A 178 -17.67 13.14 -16.29
N SER A 179 -18.24 12.27 -17.13
CA SER A 179 -17.45 11.55 -18.12
C SER A 179 -17.19 12.44 -19.33
N ALA A 180 -15.98 12.33 -19.88
CA ALA A 180 -15.45 12.95 -21.10
C ALA A 180 -14.87 14.36 -20.98
N GLU A 181 -13.78 14.51 -20.20
CA GLU A 181 -12.95 15.73 -20.19
C GLU A 181 -11.47 15.43 -19.90
N LEU A 182 -10.87 14.40 -20.49
CA LEU A 182 -9.45 14.09 -20.29
C LEU A 182 -8.47 15.14 -20.88
N ASP A 183 -8.99 16.22 -21.44
CA ASP A 183 -8.26 17.42 -21.85
C ASP A 183 -8.85 18.73 -21.29
N LYS A 184 -9.76 18.69 -20.29
CA LYS A 184 -10.21 19.95 -19.69
C LYS A 184 -9.25 20.38 -18.58
N PRO A 185 -8.76 21.63 -18.63
CA PRO A 185 -7.89 22.15 -17.60
C PRO A 185 -8.59 22.03 -16.24
N MET A 186 -7.87 21.57 -15.20
CA MET A 186 -8.38 21.49 -13.83
C MET A 186 -9.21 22.72 -13.51
N ARG A 187 -10.42 22.51 -12.97
CA ARG A 187 -11.29 23.63 -12.61
C ARG A 187 -10.56 24.47 -11.56
N THR A 188 -10.77 25.79 -11.61
CA THR A 188 -10.05 26.73 -10.72
C THR A 188 -10.14 26.32 -9.25
N ARG A 189 -11.29 25.80 -8.80
CA ARG A 189 -11.50 25.32 -7.43
C ARG A 189 -10.61 24.11 -7.09
N GLU A 190 -10.50 23.13 -7.98
CA GLU A 190 -9.69 21.92 -7.79
C GLU A 190 -8.20 22.26 -7.77
N ARG A 191 -7.77 23.11 -8.70
CA ARG A 191 -6.40 23.62 -8.76
C ARG A 191 -6.03 24.40 -7.50
N ASN A 192 -6.94 25.21 -6.98
CA ASN A 192 -6.72 25.96 -5.74
C ASN A 192 -6.70 25.01 -4.52
N ASN A 193 -7.54 23.99 -4.49
CA ASN A 193 -7.48 22.98 -3.42
C ASN A 193 -6.14 22.23 -3.41
N LEU A 194 -5.65 21.82 -4.58
CA LEU A 194 -4.35 21.17 -4.71
C LEU A 194 -3.21 22.09 -4.23
N HIS A 195 -3.23 23.36 -4.63
CA HIS A 195 -2.27 24.35 -4.15
C HIS A 195 -2.32 24.56 -2.63
N ALA A 196 -3.50 24.54 -2.00
CA ALA A 196 -3.60 24.60 -0.55
C ALA A 196 -2.97 23.37 0.12
N ILE A 197 -3.19 22.16 -0.41
CA ILE A 197 -2.59 20.93 0.11
C ILE A 197 -1.06 20.97 0.00
N ILE A 198 -0.53 21.38 -1.17
CA ILE A 198 0.91 21.55 -1.37
C ILE A 198 1.48 22.55 -0.36
N GLY A 199 0.78 23.66 -0.13
CA GLY A 199 1.16 24.67 0.86
C GLY A 199 1.23 24.09 2.28
N GLY A 200 0.22 23.33 2.69
CA GLY A 200 0.16 22.67 4.00
C GLY A 200 1.30 21.66 4.21
N LEU A 201 1.56 20.81 3.21
CA LEU A 201 2.67 19.84 3.26
C LEU A 201 4.03 20.54 3.36
N LEU A 202 4.23 21.65 2.64
CA LEU A 202 5.45 22.44 2.74
C LEU A 202 5.67 22.99 4.15
N VAL A 203 4.59 23.45 4.83
CA VAL A 203 4.67 23.86 6.25
C VAL A 203 5.13 22.68 7.12
N THR A 204 4.52 21.49 6.95
CA THR A 204 4.86 20.29 7.73
C THR A 204 6.33 19.89 7.55
N ILE A 205 6.85 19.92 6.32
CA ILE A 205 8.25 19.58 6.03
C ILE A 205 9.19 20.59 6.68
N ILE A 206 8.95 21.89 6.49
CA ILE A 206 9.77 22.96 7.05
C ILE A 206 9.79 22.89 8.59
N LYS A 207 8.64 22.62 9.20
CA LYS A 207 8.52 22.39 10.65
C LYS A 207 9.37 21.22 11.11
N ASN A 208 9.20 20.05 10.50
CA ASN A 208 9.78 18.81 11.01
C ASN A 208 11.28 18.72 10.78
N SER A 209 11.78 19.31 9.69
CA SER A 209 13.19 19.24 9.33
C SER A 209 14.01 20.46 9.77
N LYS A 210 13.39 21.51 10.34
CA LYS A 210 13.98 22.84 10.58
C LYS A 210 14.61 23.48 9.32
N LYS A 211 14.30 22.96 8.13
CA LYS A 211 14.81 23.46 6.85
C LYS A 211 13.99 24.66 6.40
N ASN A 212 14.60 25.58 5.67
CA ASN A 212 13.84 26.64 4.99
C ASN A 212 13.35 26.14 3.62
N GLN A 213 12.43 26.90 2.99
CA GLN A 213 11.90 26.54 1.67
C GLN A 213 13.01 26.35 0.63
N SER A 214 14.06 27.16 0.65
CA SER A 214 15.16 27.07 -0.30
C SER A 214 15.93 25.75 -0.15
N SER A 215 16.13 25.27 1.08
CA SER A 215 16.71 23.95 1.35
C SER A 215 15.82 22.82 0.86
N VAL A 216 14.49 22.92 1.04
CA VAL A 216 13.54 21.94 0.51
C VAL A 216 13.57 21.92 -1.02
N ILE A 217 13.62 23.08 -1.67
CA ILE A 217 13.75 23.17 -3.12
C ILE A 217 15.05 22.52 -3.57
N TYR A 218 16.17 22.85 -2.92
CA TYR A 218 17.48 22.29 -3.26
C TYR A 218 17.49 20.76 -3.18
N GLU A 219 16.95 20.20 -2.11
CA GLU A 219 16.88 18.75 -1.92
C GLU A 219 15.98 18.08 -2.96
N LEU A 220 14.83 18.67 -3.29
CA LEU A 220 13.98 18.15 -4.35
C LEU A 220 14.67 18.23 -5.71
N THR A 221 15.37 19.32 -6.01
CA THR A 221 16.12 19.45 -7.27
C THR A 221 17.29 18.47 -7.34
N GLU A 222 17.95 18.19 -6.22
CA GLU A 222 19.07 17.25 -6.15
C GLU A 222 18.58 15.79 -6.30
N LEU A 223 17.53 15.42 -5.56
CA LEU A 223 16.93 14.08 -5.61
C LEU A 223 16.38 13.74 -6.99
N PHE A 224 15.77 14.72 -7.67
CA PHE A 224 15.13 14.52 -8.98
C PHE A 224 15.94 15.11 -10.14
N GLN A 225 17.19 15.51 -9.89
CA GLN A 225 18.16 15.97 -10.91
C GLN A 225 17.59 17.07 -11.84
N ASP A 226 16.87 18.04 -11.26
CA ASP A 226 16.19 19.12 -11.99
C ASP A 226 15.19 18.64 -13.08
N ALA A 227 14.79 17.37 -13.06
CA ALA A 227 13.81 16.83 -14.00
C ALA A 227 12.45 17.48 -13.77
N GLU A 228 11.69 17.72 -14.84
CA GLU A 228 10.31 18.18 -14.74
C GLU A 228 9.44 17.16 -13.99
N PRO A 229 8.55 17.57 -13.05
CA PRO A 229 8.18 18.94 -12.66
C PRO A 229 9.03 19.57 -11.53
N PHE A 230 10.13 18.94 -11.14
CA PHE A 230 10.98 19.29 -9.99
C PHE A 230 12.13 20.24 -10.31
N SER A 231 12.13 20.87 -11.49
CA SER A 231 13.09 21.92 -11.79
C SER A 231 12.96 23.06 -10.77
N LYS A 232 14.10 23.65 -10.36
CA LYS A 232 14.12 24.73 -9.36
C LYS A 232 13.07 25.81 -9.62
N ARG A 233 12.99 26.25 -10.87
CA ARG A 233 12.05 27.28 -11.34
C ARG A 233 10.59 26.88 -11.11
N ASN A 234 10.24 25.63 -11.41
CA ASN A 234 8.87 25.15 -11.24
C ASN A 234 8.50 24.97 -9.78
N LEU A 235 9.42 24.49 -8.95
CA LEU A 235 9.19 24.40 -7.51
C LEU A 235 9.00 25.78 -6.87
N GLU A 236 9.83 26.77 -7.24
CA GLU A 236 9.68 28.15 -6.79
C GLU A 236 8.30 28.74 -7.17
N GLU A 237 7.87 28.56 -8.42
CA GLU A 237 6.57 29.03 -8.89
C GLU A 237 5.42 28.33 -8.15
N ARG A 238 5.48 27.00 -8.04
CA ARG A 238 4.41 26.19 -7.43
C ARG A 238 4.30 26.45 -5.94
N PHE A 239 5.40 26.57 -5.20
CA PHE A 239 5.37 26.87 -3.77
C PHE A 239 4.88 28.28 -3.50
N SER A 240 5.31 29.27 -4.29
CA SER A 240 4.81 30.64 -4.18
C SER A 240 3.29 30.71 -4.35
N LYS A 241 2.76 30.04 -5.38
CA LYS A 241 1.32 29.98 -5.65
C LYS A 241 0.55 29.21 -4.55
N SER A 242 1.14 28.13 -4.05
CA SER A 242 0.56 27.32 -2.98
C SER A 242 0.42 28.10 -1.67
N LYS A 243 1.45 28.86 -1.30
CA LYS A 243 1.41 29.78 -0.15
C LYS A 243 0.32 30.83 -0.27
N LYS A 244 0.20 31.46 -1.44
CA LYS A 244 -0.84 32.45 -1.69
C LYS A 244 -2.24 31.86 -1.52
N VAL A 245 -2.50 30.69 -2.09
CA VAL A 245 -3.82 30.05 -1.98
C VAL A 245 -4.13 29.58 -0.55
N LEU A 246 -3.11 29.16 0.20
CA LEU A 246 -3.27 28.81 1.62
C LEU A 246 -3.69 30.05 2.44
N LYS A 247 -3.01 31.18 2.21
CA LYS A 247 -3.35 32.48 2.80
C LYS A 247 -4.76 32.93 2.43
N ASP A 248 -5.15 32.82 1.15
CA ASP A 248 -6.50 33.17 0.68
C ASP A 248 -7.61 32.33 1.35
N LYS A 249 -7.26 31.18 1.93
CA LYS A 249 -8.16 30.32 2.71
C LYS A 249 -8.16 30.61 4.22
N GLY A 250 -7.48 31.67 4.66
CA GLY A 250 -7.40 32.08 6.06
C GLY A 250 -6.29 31.40 6.86
N PHE A 251 -5.33 30.75 6.17
CA PHE A 251 -4.21 30.07 6.80
C PHE A 251 -2.90 30.79 6.44
N GLU A 252 -2.42 31.67 7.32
CA GLU A 252 -1.15 32.38 7.09
C GLU A 252 0.02 31.41 7.25
N PHE A 253 0.86 31.33 6.21
CA PHE A 253 1.96 30.36 6.14
C PHE A 253 2.96 30.54 7.29
N ASP A 254 3.25 31.80 7.65
CA ASP A 254 4.20 32.13 8.72
C ASP A 254 3.60 31.90 10.12
N GLU A 255 2.29 32.09 10.28
CA GLU A 255 1.59 31.80 11.53
C GLU A 255 1.47 30.29 11.77
N LEU A 256 1.15 29.51 10.72
CA LEU A 256 1.13 28.05 10.80
C LEU A 256 2.49 27.45 11.13
N LYS A 257 3.58 28.10 10.67
CA LYS A 257 4.93 27.74 11.07
C LYS A 257 5.17 28.00 12.57
N ALA A 258 4.65 29.10 13.11
CA ALA A 258 4.83 29.51 14.50
C ALA A 258 3.95 28.75 15.52
N ILE A 259 2.64 28.57 15.27
CA ILE A 259 1.70 27.81 16.14
C ILE A 259 2.22 26.39 16.41
N SER A 260 2.89 25.86 15.40
CA SER A 260 3.52 24.57 15.39
C SER A 260 4.68 24.43 16.41
N ASP A 261 5.40 25.52 16.66
CA ASP A 261 6.61 25.57 17.49
C ASP A 261 6.25 25.72 18.97
N GLU A 262 5.09 26.29 19.29
CA GLU A 262 4.57 26.40 20.66
C GLU A 262 4.12 25.06 21.24
N VAL A 263 3.60 24.14 20.41
CA VAL A 263 3.11 22.80 20.84
C VAL A 263 4.26 21.84 21.24
N LYS A 264 5.53 22.20 21.02
CA LYS A 264 6.69 21.38 21.43
C LYS A 264 7.34 21.81 22.75
N ASN A 265 6.78 22.80 23.46
CA ASN A 265 7.33 23.31 24.71
C ASN A 265 6.50 22.96 25.98
N ASP A 266 5.54 22.04 25.87
CA ASP A 266 4.82 21.45 27.02
C ASP A 266 5.22 19.97 27.22
#